data_AF-A0A328TLY5-F1
#
_entry.id   AF-A0A328TLY5-F1
#
_cell.length_a   1.000
_cell.length_b   1.000
_cell.length_c   1.000
_cell.angle_alpha   90.00
_cell.angle_beta   90.00
_cell.angle_gamma   90.00
#
_symmetry.space_group_name_H-M   'P 1'
#
loop_
_entity.id
_entity.type
_entity.pdbx_description
1 polymer ?
#
loop_
_entity_poly.entity_id
_entity_poly.type
_entity_poly.pdbx_seq_one_letter_code
_entity_poly.pdbx_strand_id
1 'polypeptide(L)'
;MTITRRFSVGIESPRNTETAWGIYVPAFDGTGYGCVSAADTQEGAEAAAREAILAMTTYMQAAGEDPQALRDAGTATYQANPDYRHCDQWLMIDAELPE
;
A
#
# COMPACT_ATOMS: atom_id res chain seq x y z
N MET A 1 -18.11 -2.79 10.73
CA MET A 1 -18.18 -3.73 9.59
C MET A 1 -17.06 -3.34 8.64
N THR A 2 -16.51 -4.28 7.86
CA THR A 2 -15.40 -4.01 6.92
C THR A 2 -15.80 -4.43 5.51
N ILE A 3 -15.23 -3.75 4.52
CA ILE A 3 -15.35 -4.13 3.11
C ILE A 3 -13.98 -4.53 2.57
N THR A 4 -13.94 -5.44 1.60
CA THR A 4 -12.68 -5.86 0.98
C THR A 4 -12.47 -5.11 -0.34
N ARG A 5 -11.27 -4.53 -0.52
CA ARG A 5 -10.84 -3.90 -1.78
C ARG A 5 -9.46 -4.33 -2.20
N ARG A 6 -9.25 -4.34 -3.51
CA ARG A 6 -7.98 -4.73 -4.11
C ARG A 6 -7.07 -3.53 -4.31
N PHE A 7 -5.81 -3.66 -3.89
CA PHE A 7 -4.79 -2.63 -3.99
C PHE A 7 -3.55 -3.16 -4.68
N SER A 8 -2.94 -2.30 -5.49
CA SER A 8 -1.59 -2.50 -6.01
C SER A 8 -0.58 -2.02 -4.98
N VAL A 9 0.39 -2.86 -4.67
CA VAL A 9 1.43 -2.59 -3.67
C VAL A 9 2.77 -2.67 -4.36
N GLY A 10 3.50 -1.56 -4.36
CA GLY A 10 4.89 -1.51 -4.77
C GLY A 10 5.78 -2.03 -3.65
N ILE A 11 6.73 -2.87 -4.03
CA ILE A 11 7.73 -3.43 -3.13
C ILE A 11 9.10 -2.92 -3.57
N GLU A 12 9.88 -2.42 -2.61
CA GLU A 12 11.29 -2.05 -2.79
C GLU A 12 12.16 -3.14 -2.16
N SER A 13 12.86 -3.92 -2.99
CA SER A 13 13.78 -4.94 -2.49
C SER A 13 14.88 -4.34 -1.60
N PRO A 14 15.28 -5.04 -0.54
CA PRO A 14 16.34 -4.56 0.34
C PRO A 14 17.67 -4.46 -0.42
N ARG A 15 18.43 -3.40 -0.14
CA ARG A 15 19.75 -3.18 -0.75
C ARG A 15 20.83 -4.10 -0.18
N ASN A 16 20.63 -4.58 1.04
CA ASN A 16 21.50 -5.51 1.75
C ASN A 16 20.74 -6.21 2.89
N THR A 17 21.42 -7.07 3.65
CA THR A 17 20.83 -7.86 4.75
C THR A 17 20.44 -7.05 5.98
N GLU A 18 20.76 -5.76 6.03
CA GLU A 18 20.43 -4.84 7.14
C GLU A 18 19.27 -3.89 6.79
N THR A 19 18.81 -3.92 5.54
CA THR A 19 17.65 -3.13 5.09
C THR A 19 16.43 -4.02 4.96
N ALA A 20 15.28 -3.53 5.40
CA ALA A 20 13.99 -4.20 5.26
C ALA A 20 13.45 -4.08 3.83
N TRP A 21 12.46 -4.90 3.51
CA TRP A 21 11.63 -4.80 2.31
C TRP A 21 10.72 -3.58 2.44
N GLY A 22 10.84 -2.60 1.54
CA GLY A 22 9.98 -1.43 1.52
C GLY A 22 8.62 -1.76 0.92
N ILE A 23 7.56 -1.18 1.48
CA ILE A 23 6.18 -1.38 1.06
C ILE A 23 5.57 -0.01 0.80
N TYR A 24 4.98 0.17 -0.38
CA TYR A 24 4.37 1.41 -0.82
C TYR A 24 3.01 1.14 -1.48
N VAL A 25 1.96 1.86 -1.09
CA VAL A 25 0.60 1.69 -1.64
C VAL A 25 0.16 2.98 -2.36
N PRO A 26 0.35 3.07 -3.69
CA PRO A 26 0.16 4.32 -4.44
C PRO A 26 -1.29 4.82 -4.48
N ALA A 27 -2.27 3.98 -4.17
CA ALA A 27 -3.67 4.40 -4.16
C ALA A 27 -3.98 5.52 -3.15
N PHE A 28 -3.08 5.74 -2.18
CA PHE A 28 -3.17 6.84 -1.21
C PHE A 28 -2.59 8.14 -1.75
N ASP A 29 -1.84 8.12 -2.86
CA ASP A 29 -1.20 9.31 -3.37
C ASP A 29 -2.25 10.31 -3.91
N GLY A 30 -2.02 11.59 -3.63
CA GLY A 30 -2.96 12.65 -3.97
C GLY A 30 -4.15 12.79 -3.01
N THR A 31 -4.28 11.93 -2.00
CA THR A 31 -5.31 12.05 -0.95
C THR A 31 -4.89 12.97 0.20
N GLY A 32 -3.61 13.38 0.25
CA GLY A 32 -3.01 14.05 1.40
C GLY A 32 -2.47 13.08 2.47
N TYR A 33 -2.66 11.77 2.27
CA TYR A 33 -2.13 10.69 3.09
C TYR A 33 -1.07 9.90 2.32
N GLY A 34 -0.26 9.13 3.05
CA GLY A 34 0.65 8.15 2.46
C GLY A 34 0.49 6.82 3.19
N CYS A 35 0.61 5.71 2.46
CA CYS A 35 0.55 4.37 3.04
C CYS A 35 1.84 3.64 2.69
N VAL A 36 2.78 3.68 3.64
CA VAL A 36 4.10 3.07 3.54
C VAL A 36 4.36 2.20 4.75
N SER A 37 5.09 1.10 4.56
CA SER A 37 5.47 0.18 5.63
C SER A 37 6.78 -0.53 5.27
N ALA A 38 7.21 -1.47 6.10
CA ALA A 38 8.34 -2.34 5.80
C ALA A 38 8.15 -3.72 6.43
N ALA A 39 8.86 -4.72 5.88
CA ALA A 39 8.91 -6.07 6.44
C ALA A 39 10.34 -6.62 6.44
N ASP A 40 10.69 -7.40 7.46
CA ASP A 40 12.02 -8.03 7.56
C ASP A 40 12.22 -9.14 6.52
N THR A 41 11.13 -9.72 6.01
CA THR A 41 11.15 -10.78 4.99
C THR A 41 10.19 -10.48 3.85
N GLN A 42 10.45 -11.08 2.68
CA GLN A 42 9.59 -10.94 1.52
C GLN A 42 8.19 -11.52 1.79
N GLU A 43 8.12 -12.65 2.50
CA GLU A 43 6.87 -13.32 2.88
C GLU A 43 6.02 -12.47 3.83
N GLY A 44 6.66 -11.63 4.66
CA GLY A 44 5.97 -10.71 5.57
C GLY A 44 5.41 -9.46 4.89
N ALA A 45 5.86 -9.13 3.68
CA ALA A 45 5.52 -7.88 3.02
C ALA A 45 4.02 -7.73 2.72
N GLU A 46 3.35 -8.81 2.32
CA GLU A 46 1.90 -8.77 2.07
C GLU A 46 1.10 -8.50 3.36
N ALA A 47 1.46 -9.15 4.47
CA ALA A 47 0.80 -8.94 5.75
C ALA A 47 1.00 -7.49 6.25
N ALA A 48 2.23 -7.00 6.19
CA ALA A 48 2.55 -5.62 6.56
C ALA A 48 1.84 -4.58 5.68
N ALA A 49 1.63 -4.87 4.39
CA ALA A 49 0.84 -4.01 3.50
C ALA A 49 -0.64 -3.99 3.90
N ARG A 50 -1.24 -5.14 4.22
CA ARG A 50 -2.64 -5.23 4.68
C ARG A 50 -2.86 -4.44 5.97
N GLU A 51 -1.95 -4.58 6.93
CA GLU A 51 -1.99 -3.85 8.20
C GLU A 51 -1.86 -2.34 7.99
N ALA A 52 -0.92 -1.91 7.14
CA ALA A 52 -0.74 -0.49 6.82
C ALA A 52 -1.99 0.11 6.15
N ILE A 53 -2.61 -0.60 5.19
CA ILE A 53 -3.84 -0.14 4.52
C ILE A 53 -4.98 0.01 5.53
N LEU A 54 -5.18 -0.99 6.41
CA LEU A 54 -6.23 -0.94 7.42
C LEU A 54 -6.01 0.22 8.40
N ALA A 55 -4.77 0.40 8.87
CA ALA A 55 -4.42 1.48 9.78
C ALA A 55 -4.65 2.85 9.14
N MET A 56 -4.18 3.06 7.90
CA MET A 56 -4.31 4.34 7.22
C MET A 56 -5.76 4.67 6.84
N THR A 57 -6.54 3.70 6.39
CA THR A 57 -7.96 3.93 6.08
C THR A 57 -8.80 4.15 7.33
N THR A 58 -8.46 3.50 8.45
CA THR A 58 -9.05 3.79 9.76
C THR A 58 -8.73 5.22 10.21
N TYR A 59 -7.49 5.67 10.01
CA TYR A 59 -7.09 7.04 10.31
C TYR A 59 -7.83 8.06 9.43
N MET A 60 -7.91 7.83 8.12
CA MET A 60 -8.68 8.65 7.18
C MET A 60 -10.15 8.77 7.63
N GLN A 61 -10.79 7.65 7.98
CA GLN A 61 -12.16 7.66 8.44
C GLN A 61 -12.34 8.46 9.74
N ALA A 62 -11.43 8.28 10.70
CA ALA A 62 -11.44 9.05 11.95
C ALA A 62 -11.25 10.56 11.72
N ALA A 63 -10.55 10.94 10.64
CA ALA A 63 -10.41 12.32 10.20
C ALA A 63 -11.63 12.86 9.42
N GLY A 64 -12.66 12.04 9.18
CA GLY A 64 -13.89 12.42 8.47
C GLY A 64 -13.83 12.22 6.95
N GLU A 65 -12.78 11.58 6.45
CA GLU A 65 -12.66 11.21 5.03
C GLU A 65 -13.41 9.90 4.72
N ASP A 66 -13.76 9.68 3.45
CA ASP A 66 -14.33 8.42 2.97
C ASP A 66 -13.21 7.51 2.41
N PRO A 67 -12.71 6.50 3.17
CA PRO A 67 -11.70 5.58 2.65
C PRO A 67 -12.21 4.74 1.47
N GLN A 68 -13.53 4.60 1.29
CA GLN A 68 -14.11 3.90 0.14
C GLN A 68 -14.02 4.74 -1.15
N ALA A 69 -13.67 6.02 -1.06
CA ALA A 69 -13.38 6.88 -2.21
C ALA A 69 -12.02 6.56 -2.85
N LEU A 70 -11.11 5.84 -2.17
CA LEU A 70 -9.82 5.42 -2.72
C LEU A 70 -9.99 4.65 -4.03
N ARG A 71 -9.10 4.90 -4.99
CA ARG A 71 -9.08 4.27 -6.31
C ARG A 71 -7.69 3.74 -6.61
N ASP A 72 -7.60 2.45 -6.90
CA ASP A 72 -6.37 1.83 -7.37
C ASP A 72 -6.30 1.89 -8.90
N ALA A 73 -5.21 2.42 -9.44
CA ALA A 73 -5.00 2.53 -10.89
C ALA A 73 -4.43 1.24 -11.53
N GLY A 74 -4.10 0.22 -10.72
CA GLY A 74 -3.53 -1.04 -11.15
C GLY A 74 -2.00 -1.00 -11.29
N THR A 75 -1.38 -2.17 -11.08
CA THR A 75 0.07 -2.36 -11.11
C THR A 75 0.72 -1.90 -12.41
N ALA A 76 0.11 -2.16 -13.57
CA ALA A 76 0.64 -1.74 -14.87
C ALA A 76 0.74 -0.21 -15.01
N THR A 77 -0.27 0.51 -14.52
CA THR A 77 -0.28 1.98 -14.55
C THR A 77 0.81 2.54 -13.64
N TYR A 78 0.94 1.99 -12.43
CA TYR A 78 1.95 2.46 -11.48
C TYR A 78 3.37 2.07 -11.92
N GLN A 79 3.60 0.87 -12.45
CA GLN A 79 4.89 0.45 -13.01
C GLN A 79 5.39 1.38 -14.13
N ALA A 80 4.47 1.93 -14.93
CA ALA A 80 4.82 2.84 -16.01
C ALA A 80 5.09 4.28 -15.54
N ASN A 81 4.74 4.64 -14.30
CA ASN A 81 4.93 5.98 -13.77
C ASN A 81 6.32 6.14 -13.12
N PRO A 82 7.16 7.11 -13.57
CA PRO A 82 8.48 7.37 -13.00
C PRO A 82 8.51 7.65 -11.50
N ASP A 83 7.43 8.13 -10.89
CA ASP A 83 7.35 8.41 -9.45
C ASP A 83 7.52 7.13 -8.62
N TYR A 84 7.09 5.98 -9.17
CA TYR A 84 7.16 4.67 -8.51
C TYR A 84 8.36 3.82 -8.94
N ARG A 85 9.35 4.41 -9.62
CA ARG A 85 10.56 3.71 -10.10
C ARG A 85 11.41 3.03 -9.01
N HIS A 86 11.17 3.39 -7.75
CA HIS A 86 11.84 2.81 -6.58
C HIS A 86 11.26 1.44 -6.22
N CYS A 87 10.03 1.13 -6.66
CA CYS A 87 9.42 -0.18 -6.50
C CYS A 87 9.84 -1.10 -7.65
N ASP A 88 10.61 -2.14 -7.34
CA ASP A 88 11.12 -3.12 -8.31
C ASP A 88 10.23 -4.37 -8.42
N GLN A 89 9.33 -4.57 -7.47
CA GLN A 89 8.33 -5.63 -7.48
C GLN A 89 6.93 -5.08 -7.18
N TRP A 90 5.91 -5.83 -7.58
CA TRP A 90 4.51 -5.41 -7.43
C TRP A 90 3.62 -6.58 -7.04
N LEU A 91 2.79 -6.34 -6.01
CA LEU A 91 1.78 -7.27 -5.53
C LEU A 91 0.39 -6.68 -5.76
N MET A 92 -0.60 -7.56 -5.89
CA MET A 92 -2.00 -7.18 -5.91
C MET A 92 -2.68 -7.91 -4.75
N ILE A 93 -3.12 -7.15 -3.75
CA ILE A 93 -3.62 -7.71 -2.49
C ILE A 93 -5.04 -7.24 -2.22
N ASP A 94 -5.83 -8.07 -1.55
CA ASP A 94 -7.15 -7.71 -1.06
C ASP A 94 -7.05 -7.23 0.38
N ALA A 95 -7.31 -5.96 0.66
CA ALA A 95 -7.26 -5.40 2.01
C ALA A 95 -8.66 -5.08 2.54
N GLU A 96 -8.84 -5.20 3.85
CA GLU A 96 -10.04 -4.75 4.53
C GLU A 96 -9.98 -3.24 4.77
N LEU A 97 -11.08 -2.56 4.48
CA LEU A 97 -11.32 -1.15 4.78
C LEU A 97 -12.46 -1.05 5.79
N PRO A 98 -12.44 -0.06 6.68
CA PRO A 98 -13.59 0.18 7.54
C PRO A 98 -14.77 0.71 6.71
N GLU A 99 -15.99 0.35 7.14
CA GLU A 99 -17.24 0.86 6.54
C GLU A 99 -17.51 2.31 6.91
#